data_AF-A0AA42HV36-F1
#
_entry.id   AF-A0AA42HV36-F1
#
_cell.length_a   1.000
_cell.length_b   1.000
_cell.length_c   1.000
_cell.angle_alpha   90.00
_cell.angle_beta   90.00
_cell.angle_gamma   90.00
#
_symmetry.space_group_name_H-M   'P 1'
#
loop_
_entity.id
_entity.type
_entity.pdbx_description
1 polymer ?
#
loop_
_entity_poly.entity_id
_entity_poly.type
_entity_poly.pdbx_seq_one_letter_code
_entity_poly.pdbx_strand_id
1 'polypeptide(L)'
;MIVCVCHRVSDREIARHAHAGMSFDEIQFELGVATQCGRCETCARDVVAKCCSSGAAAAIHNEASVQTVQLATPILESKAWHSSQQLQVA
;
A
#
# COMPACT_ATOMS: atom_id res chain seq x y z
N MET A 1 -8.01 3.32 21.57
CA MET A 1 -7.83 4.34 22.64
C MET A 1 -8.75 5.53 22.40
N ILE A 2 -9.37 6.11 23.43
CA ILE A 2 -10.05 7.42 23.29
C ILE A 2 -8.99 8.52 23.24
N VAL A 3 -8.96 9.26 22.12
CA VAL A 3 -8.04 10.38 21.90
C VAL A 3 -8.70 11.68 22.31
N CYS A 4 -9.97 11.90 21.96
CA CYS A 4 -10.74 13.09 22.36
C CYS A 4 -11.87 12.71 23.31
N VAL A 5 -11.77 13.11 24.57
CA VAL A 5 -12.84 12.85 25.56
C VAL A 5 -14.08 13.72 25.29
N CYS A 6 -13.88 14.98 24.92
CA CYS A 6 -14.93 15.97 24.64
C CYS A 6 -15.97 15.46 23.63
N HIS A 7 -15.50 14.95 22.51
CA HIS A 7 -16.33 14.48 21.40
C HIS A 7 -16.29 12.95 21.23
N ARG A 8 -15.73 12.25 22.22
CA ARG A 8 -15.65 10.78 22.29
C ARG A 8 -14.99 10.14 21.06
N VAL A 9 -13.98 10.79 20.50
CA VAL A 9 -13.27 10.32 19.30
C VAL A 9 -12.16 9.34 19.69
N SER A 10 -12.17 8.17 19.07
CA SER A 10 -11.13 7.14 19.21
C SER A 10 -9.99 7.27 18.19
N ASP A 11 -8.85 6.70 18.52
CA ASP A 11 -7.71 6.49 17.60
C ASP A 11 -8.13 5.77 16.31
N ARG A 12 -8.97 4.75 16.41
CA ARG A 12 -9.46 3.97 15.26
C ARG A 12 -10.30 4.83 14.32
N GLU A 13 -11.13 5.74 14.84
CA GLU A 13 -11.90 6.66 14.02
C GLU A 13 -10.97 7.64 13.29
N ILE A 14 -9.99 8.23 13.98
CA ILE A 14 -9.01 9.13 13.35
C ILE A 14 -8.23 8.38 12.25
N ALA A 15 -7.73 7.19 12.56
CA ALA A 15 -6.98 6.36 11.62
C ALA A 15 -7.81 6.00 10.37
N ARG A 16 -9.09 5.69 10.54
CA ARG A 16 -9.99 5.39 9.42
C ARG A 16 -10.08 6.54 8.42
N HIS A 17 -10.22 7.79 8.89
CA HIS A 17 -10.31 8.96 8.01
C HIS A 17 -8.94 9.31 7.41
N ALA A 18 -7.86 9.17 8.18
CA ALA A 18 -6.50 9.35 7.66
C ALA A 18 -6.17 8.35 6.54
N HIS A 19 -6.56 7.09 6.68
CA HIS A 19 -6.41 6.08 5.61
C HIS A 19 -7.30 6.33 4.39
N ALA A 20 -8.40 7.09 4.54
CA ALA A 20 -9.20 7.58 3.43
C ALA A 20 -8.57 8.80 2.73
N GLY A 21 -7.36 9.21 3.13
CA GLY A 21 -6.63 10.33 2.54
C GLY A 21 -7.01 11.70 3.08
N MET A 22 -7.81 11.76 4.14
CA MET A 22 -8.21 13.04 4.74
C MET A 22 -7.05 13.68 5.50
N SER A 23 -6.90 14.99 5.31
CA SER A 23 -6.01 15.86 6.09
C SER A 23 -6.52 16.01 7.52
N PHE A 24 -5.66 16.47 8.43
CA PHE A 24 -6.06 16.68 9.83
C PHE A 24 -7.22 17.68 9.97
N ASP A 25 -7.25 18.74 9.15
CA ASP A 25 -8.29 19.77 9.22
C ASP A 25 -9.66 19.21 8.80
N GLU A 26 -9.70 18.33 7.79
CA GLU A 26 -10.90 17.59 7.39
C GLU A 26 -11.34 16.62 8.50
N ILE A 27 -10.40 15.88 9.10
CA ILE A 27 -10.69 14.98 10.23
C ILE A 27 -11.25 15.77 11.43
N GLN A 28 -10.69 16.95 11.71
CA GLN A 28 -11.14 17.85 12.76
C GLN A 28 -12.56 18.36 12.50
N PHE A 29 -12.89 18.70 11.25
CA PHE A 29 -14.24 19.10 10.85
C PHE A 29 -15.24 17.96 11.00
N GLU A 30 -14.93 16.77 10.49
CA GLU A 30 -15.84 15.61 10.47
C GLU A 30 -16.07 15.01 11.86
N LEU A 31 -15.04 14.91 12.70
CA LEU A 31 -15.11 14.25 14.00
C LEU A 31 -15.28 15.21 15.18
N GLY A 32 -15.07 16.51 14.97
CA GLY A 32 -14.97 17.50 16.05
C GLY A 32 -13.73 17.28 16.94
N VAL A 33 -12.74 16.47 16.55
CA VAL A 33 -11.53 16.29 17.37
C VAL A 33 -10.81 17.63 17.54
N ALA A 34 -10.32 17.92 18.77
CA ALA A 34 -9.66 19.17 19.15
C ALA A 34 -10.51 20.46 19.12
N THR A 35 -11.82 20.42 18.82
CA THR A 35 -12.64 21.63 18.68
C THR A 35 -13.24 22.19 19.99
N GLN A 36 -13.10 21.49 21.12
CA GLN A 36 -13.58 21.98 22.43
C GLN A 36 -12.44 22.46 23.32
N CYS A 37 -11.78 21.53 24.03
CA CYS A 37 -10.74 21.89 24.98
C CYS A 37 -9.31 21.92 24.39
N GLY A 38 -9.13 21.42 23.16
CA GLY A 38 -7.86 21.40 22.43
C GLY A 38 -6.78 20.43 22.94
N ARG A 39 -6.87 19.92 24.19
CA ARG A 39 -5.78 19.12 24.79
C ARG A 39 -5.43 17.82 24.05
N CYS A 40 -6.32 17.31 23.19
CA CYS A 40 -6.06 16.11 22.40
C CYS A 40 -5.36 16.38 21.06
N GLU A 41 -5.13 17.63 20.66
CA GLU A 41 -4.68 17.97 19.29
C GLU A 41 -3.38 17.26 18.91
N THR A 42 -2.32 17.40 19.72
CA THR A 42 -1.03 16.76 19.46
C THR A 42 -1.17 15.25 19.33
N CYS A 43 -1.91 14.62 20.25
CA CYS A 43 -2.15 13.17 20.20
C CYS A 43 -2.91 12.75 18.93
N ALA A 44 -3.92 13.52 18.50
CA ALA A 44 -4.66 13.25 17.28
C ALA A 44 -3.79 13.42 16.02
N ARG A 45 -2.94 14.45 15.96
CA ARG A 45 -1.98 14.65 14.86
C ARG A 45 -0.97 13.51 14.78
N ASP A 46 -0.50 12.99 15.91
CA ASP A 46 0.41 11.84 15.95
C ASP A 46 -0.23 10.58 15.35
N VAL A 47 -1.53 10.37 15.59
CA VAL A 47 -2.27 9.24 14.99
C VAL A 47 -2.32 9.40 13.47
N VAL A 48 -2.64 10.59 12.96
CA VAL A 48 -2.64 10.86 11.51
C VAL A 48 -1.26 10.63 10.89
N ALA A 49 -0.19 11.16 11.51
CA ALA A 49 1.18 11.01 11.01
C ALA A 49 1.63 9.54 10.95
N LYS A 50 1.25 8.72 11.94
CA LYS A 50 1.50 7.27 11.95
C LYS A 50 0.80 6.57 10.77
N CYS A 51 -0.45 6.96 10.47
CA CYS A 51 -1.19 6.40 9.32
C CYS A 51 -0.54 6.74 7.98
N CYS A 52 -0.05 7.98 7.80
CA CYS A 52 0.65 8.39 6.57
C CYS A 52 2.00 7.68 6.40
N SER A 53 2.71 7.40 7.49
CA SER A 53 4.02 6.72 7.47
C SER A 53 3.92 5.25 7.05
N SER A 54 2.79 4.59 7.36
CA SER A 54 2.56 3.19 6.99
C SER A 54 2.10 2.98 5.53
N GLY A 55 1.83 4.05 4.78
CA GLY A 55 1.35 3.98 3.39
C GLY A 55 2.43 3.92 2.31
N ALA A 56 3.71 4.08 2.65
CA ALA A 56 4.80 4.22 1.67
C ALA A 56 5.69 2.99 1.48
N ALA A 57 5.45 1.89 2.19
CA ALA A 57 6.32 0.70 2.17
C ALA A 57 5.72 -0.52 1.43
N ALA A 58 4.74 -0.33 0.55
CA ALA A 58 4.25 -1.38 -0.32
C ALA A 58 4.83 -1.22 -1.74
N ALA A 59 5.93 -1.93 -1.99
CA ALA A 59 6.39 -2.45 -3.28
C ALA A 59 6.67 -1.47 -4.44
N ILE A 60 7.77 -0.72 -4.37
CA ILE A 60 8.56 -0.44 -5.59
C ILE A 60 10.05 -0.68 -5.28
N HIS A 61 10.44 -1.95 -5.30
CA HIS A 61 11.81 -2.33 -5.62
C HIS A 61 11.78 -2.68 -7.11
N ASN A 62 11.82 -1.67 -7.98
CA ASN A 62 12.21 -1.92 -9.36
C ASN A 62 13.75 -1.91 -9.36
N GLU A 63 14.34 -3.04 -8.99
CA GLU A 63 15.74 -3.27 -9.32
C GLU A 63 15.78 -3.42 -10.85
N ALA A 64 15.92 -2.28 -11.52
CA ALA A 64 16.32 -2.21 -12.91
C ALA A 64 17.74 -2.74 -12.99
N SER A 65 17.90 -4.07 -12.91
CA SER A 65 18.99 -4.75 -13.55
C SER A 65 18.87 -4.38 -15.03
N VAL A 66 19.85 -3.61 -15.51
CA VAL A 66 20.09 -3.47 -16.94
C VAL A 66 20.50 -4.85 -17.44
N GLN A 67 19.52 -5.75 -17.64
CA GLN A 67 19.69 -6.91 -18.48
C GLN A 67 19.67 -6.38 -19.90
N THR A 68 20.84 -6.32 -20.52
CA THR A 68 20.97 -6.22 -21.97
C THR A 68 20.04 -7.24 -22.61
N VAL A 69 19.04 -6.78 -23.35
CA VAL A 69 18.18 -7.62 -24.19
C VAL A 69 19.08 -8.31 -25.21
N GLN A 70 19.45 -9.57 -24.97
CA GLN A 70 20.07 -10.37 -26.00
C GLN A 70 18.99 -10.74 -27.01
N LEU A 71 19.08 -10.14 -28.20
CA LEU A 71 18.36 -10.62 -29.38
C LEU A 71 18.72 -12.10 -29.59
N ALA A 72 17.70 -12.93 -29.77
CA ALA A 72 17.86 -14.35 -30.05
C ALA A 72 18.81 -14.55 -31.24
N THR A 73 19.75 -15.49 -31.11
CA THR A 73 20.62 -15.92 -32.21
C THR A 73 19.75 -16.50 -33.33
N PRO A 74 20.03 -16.21 -34.62
CA PRO A 74 19.26 -16.77 -35.72
C PRO A 74 19.32 -18.31 -35.68
N ILE A 75 18.14 -18.93 -35.64
CA ILE A 75 17.97 -20.38 -35.77
C ILE A 75 18.43 -20.76 -37.18
N LEU A 76 19.65 -21.29 -37.33
CA LEU A 76 20.14 -21.76 -38.63
C LEU A 76 19.66 -23.19 -38.96
N GLU A 77 19.06 -23.94 -38.04
CA GLU A 77 18.60 -25.30 -38.37
C GLU A 77 17.25 -25.63 -37.72
N SER A 78 16.20 -25.50 -38.51
CA SER A 78 14.89 -26.09 -38.24
C SER A 78 15.00 -27.62 -38.40
N LYS A 79 15.17 -28.35 -37.29
CA LYS A 79 14.74 -29.76 -37.24
C LYS A 79 13.30 -29.76 -36.76
N ALA A 80 12.42 -29.72 -37.77
CA ALA A 80 10.99 -29.92 -37.63
C ALA A 80 10.68 -31.05 -36.64
N TRP A 81 9.71 -30.79 -35.77
CA TRP A 81 9.09 -31.74 -34.85
C TRP A 81 9.07 -33.17 -35.40
N HIS A 82 9.81 -34.07 -34.77
CA HIS A 82 9.54 -35.48 -34.90
C HIS A 82 9.55 -36.13 -33.51
N SER A 83 8.49 -36.89 -33.27
CA SER A 83 8.32 -37.91 -32.23
C SER A 83 7.54 -37.52 -30.98
N SER A 84 6.24 -37.25 -31.17
CA SER A 84 5.22 -37.79 -30.25
C SER A 84 4.64 -39.06 -30.87
N GLN A 85 5.48 -40.07 -31.05
CA GLN A 85 5.06 -41.42 -31.41
C GLN A 85 5.75 -42.37 -30.46
N GLN A 86 5.13 -42.61 -29.29
CA GLN A 86 5.17 -43.85 -28.50
C GLN A 86 4.61 -43.59 -27.09
N LEU A 87 3.32 -43.82 -26.91
CA LEU A 87 2.80 -44.38 -25.66
C LEU A 87 1.76 -45.44 -26.05
N GLN A 88 2.23 -46.68 -26.13
CA GLN A 88 1.44 -47.91 -26.14
C GLN A 88 1.50 -48.55 -24.74
N VAL A 89 0.42 -49.30 -24.42
CA VAL A 89 0.24 -50.34 -23.37
C VAL A 89 0.11 -49.80 -21.93
N ALA A 90 -0.86 -50.21 -21.10
CA ALA A 90 -1.57 -51.50 -20.98
C ALA A 90 -3.08 -51.35 -20.68
#